data_AF-A0A800K5Z8-F1
#
_entry.id   AF-A0A800K5Z8-F1
#
_cell.length_a   1.000
_cell.length_b   1.000
_cell.length_c   1.000
_cell.angle_alpha   90.00
_cell.angle_beta   90.00
_cell.angle_gamma   90.00
#
_symmetry.space_group_name_H-M   'P 1'
#
loop_
_entity.id
_entity.type
_entity.pdbx_description
1 polymer ?
#
loop_
_entity_poly.entity_id
_entity_poly.type
_entity_poly.pdbx_seq_one_letter_code
_entity_poly.pdbx_strand_id
1 'polypeptide(L)' 'MSAQDEFTLYDLRVEVVAGDRPMVCNHPLGAYFELSGENLSFPPGQTFPMYSLAALLPLLPAKQRDTHPHDWMTTDM' A
#
# COMPACT_ATOMS: atom_id res chain seq x y z
N MET A 1 -8.27 27.47 -12.71
CA MET A 1 -8.59 26.36 -11.80
C MET A 1 -9.73 25.62 -12.46
N SER A 2 -9.40 24.60 -13.25
CA SER A 2 -10.42 23.79 -13.93
C SER A 2 -11.19 22.98 -12.90
N ALA A 3 -12.43 22.64 -13.23
CA ALA A 3 -13.29 21.84 -12.37
C ALA A 3 -12.62 20.49 -12.05
N GLN A 4 -12.36 20.28 -10.75
CA GLN A 4 -11.96 19.04 -10.07
C GLN A 4 -10.44 18.79 -9.92
N ASP A 5 -9.77 19.65 -9.13
CA ASP A 5 -8.50 19.33 -8.45
C ASP A 5 -8.72 18.43 -7.20
N GLU A 6 -9.94 17.92 -7.03
CA GLU A 6 -10.34 17.04 -5.93
C GLU A 6 -10.19 15.57 -6.35
N PHE A 7 -9.80 14.72 -5.41
CA PHE A 7 -9.76 13.28 -5.60
C PHE A 7 -10.30 12.58 -4.36
N THR A 8 -10.82 11.38 -4.56
CA THR A 8 -11.25 10.51 -3.46
C THR A 8 -10.07 9.66 -3.01
N LEU A 9 -9.89 9.54 -1.70
CA LEU A 9 -8.99 8.56 -1.12
C LEU A 9 -9.76 7.26 -0.88
N TYR A 10 -9.25 6.17 -1.43
CA TYR A 10 -9.71 4.82 -1.18
C TYR A 10 -9.03 4.25 0.06
N ASP A 11 -9.76 3.42 0.79
CA ASP A 11 -9.16 2.56 1.78
C ASP A 11 -8.36 1.46 1.07
N LEU A 12 -7.17 1.15 1.58
CA LEU A 12 -6.32 0.10 1.03
C LEU A 12 -6.24 -1.08 1.97
N ARG A 13 -6.19 -2.28 1.39
CA ARG A 13 -5.62 -3.45 2.06
C ARG A 13 -4.32 -3.80 1.37
N VAL A 14 -3.23 -3.83 2.13
CA VAL A 14 -1.91 -4.24 1.64
C VAL A 14 -1.61 -5.62 2.20
N GLU A 15 -1.40 -6.59 1.31
CA GLU A 15 -1.27 -8.00 1.66
C GLU A 15 0.08 -8.56 1.17
N VAL A 16 0.67 -9.45 1.97
CA VAL A 16 1.84 -10.23 1.62
C VAL A 16 1.42 -11.40 0.73
N VAL A 17 1.84 -11.34 -0.53
CA VAL A 17 1.62 -12.40 -1.52
C VAL A 17 2.92 -13.13 -1.86
N ALA A 18 2.82 -14.40 -2.25
CA ALA A 18 3.99 -15.19 -2.64
C ALA A 18 4.49 -14.77 -4.02
N GLY A 19 5.81 -14.62 -4.17
CA GLY A 19 6.46 -14.55 -5.48
C GLY A 19 7.17 -15.86 -5.83
N ASP A 20 7.94 -15.85 -6.91
CA ASP A 20 8.67 -17.04 -7.40
C ASP A 20 9.89 -17.42 -6.54
N ARG A 21 10.34 -16.49 -5.69
CA ARG A 21 11.51 -16.66 -4.83
C ARG A 21 11.09 -16.82 -3.37
N PRO A 22 11.84 -17.61 -2.58
CA PRO A 22 11.56 -17.73 -1.16
C PRO A 22 11.60 -16.36 -0.50
N MET A 23 10.60 -16.08 0.35
CA MET A 23 10.58 -14.85 1.13
C MET A 23 11.67 -14.88 2.20
N VAL A 24 12.34 -13.74 2.37
CA VAL A 24 13.41 -13.55 3.34
C VAL A 24 12.88 -12.61 4.41
N CYS A 25 13.05 -12.98 5.69
CA CYS A 25 12.48 -12.33 6.88
C CYS A 25 11.04 -12.76 7.20
N ASN A 26 10.42 -12.06 8.15
CA ASN A 26 9.09 -12.37 8.69
C ASN A 26 7.97 -11.93 7.74
N HIS A 27 7.81 -12.59 6.59
CA HIS A 27 6.72 -12.34 5.64
C HIS A 27 5.71 -13.49 5.61
N PRO A 28 4.83 -13.60 6.62
CA PRO A 28 3.76 -14.59 6.57
C PRO A 28 2.84 -14.32 5.38
N LEU A 29 2.59 -15.33 4.56
CA LEU A 29 1.62 -15.25 3.47
C LEU A 29 0.24 -14.88 4.02
N GLY A 30 -0.42 -13.93 3.36
CA GLY A 30 -1.73 -13.43 3.77
C GLY A 30 -1.69 -12.48 4.99
N ALA A 31 -0.52 -12.20 5.56
CA ALA A 31 -0.38 -11.06 6.48
C ALA A 31 -0.76 -9.78 5.75
N TYR A 32 -1.50 -8.89 6.42
CA TYR A 32 -2.00 -7.67 5.84
C TYR A 32 -2.14 -6.55 6.88
N PHE A 33 -2.19 -5.33 6.37
CA PHE A 33 -2.70 -4.17 7.11
C PHE A 33 -3.71 -3.42 6.24
N GLU A 34 -4.59 -2.68 6.90
CA GLU A 34 -5.55 -1.80 6.25
C GLU A 34 -5.14 -0.34 6.47
N LEU A 35 -5.33 0.50 5.46
CA LEU A 35 -5.11 1.94 5.53
C LEU A 35 -6.44 2.64 5.25
N SER A 36 -6.92 3.42 6.21
CA SER A 36 -8.09 4.28 6.04
C SER A 36 -7.75 5.72 6.41
N GLY A 37 -7.86 6.62 5.43
CA GLY A 37 -7.26 7.95 5.51
C GLY A 37 -5.75 7.84 5.79
N GLU A 38 -5.31 8.29 6.94
CA GLU A 38 -3.92 8.21 7.42
C GLU A 38 -3.65 7.06 8.41
N ASN A 39 -4.68 6.30 8.79
CA ASN A 39 -4.61 5.34 9.88
C ASN A 39 -4.32 3.93 9.38
N LEU A 40 -3.25 3.32 9.90
CA LEU A 40 -2.92 1.91 9.70
C LEU A 40 -3.59 1.04 10.77
N SER A 41 -4.29 0.01 10.33
CA SER A 41 -4.93 -1.01 11.17
C SER A 41 -4.36 -2.38 10.89
N PHE A 42 -4.04 -3.12 11.95
CA PHE A 42 -3.49 -4.48 11.88
C PHE A 42 -4.44 -5.46 12.57
N PRO A 43 -4.61 -6.68 12.02
CA PRO A 43 -5.38 -7.71 12.71
C PRO A 43 -4.80 -8.04 14.10
N PRO A 44 -5.64 -8.40 15.09
CA PRO A 44 -5.17 -8.69 16.44
C PRO A 44 -4.06 -9.74 16.49
N GLY A 45 -2.96 -9.42 17.18
CA GLY A 45 -1.80 -10.32 17.32
C GLY A 45 -0.91 -10.43 16.09
N GLN A 46 -1.24 -9.75 14.99
CA GLN A 46 -0.42 -9.73 13.79
C GLN A 46 0.71 -8.70 13.92
N THR A 47 1.89 -9.07 13.44
CA THR A 47 3.02 -8.15 13.26
C THR A 47 3.32 -7.99 11.79
N PHE A 48 3.91 -6.86 11.40
CA PHE A 48 4.33 -6.60 10.03
C PHE A 48 5.81 -6.18 10.02
N PRO A 49 6.64 -6.61 9.05
CA PRO A 49 8.05 -6.26 9.02
C PRO A 49 8.26 -4.76 8.91
N MET A 50 8.94 -4.18 9.90
CA MET A 50 9.25 -2.75 9.94
C MET A 50 9.92 -2.24 8.65
N TYR A 51 10.89 -2.98 8.12
CA TYR A 51 11.61 -2.55 6.89
C TYR A 51 10.73 -2.61 5.64
N SER A 52 9.83 -3.60 5.55
CA SER A 52 8.86 -3.65 4.46
C SER A 52 7.84 -2.53 4.57
N LEU A 53 7.34 -2.25 5.78
CA LEU A 53 6.46 -1.11 6.01
C LEU A 53 7.16 0.21 5.64
N ALA A 54 8.39 0.42 6.07
CA ALA A 54 9.17 1.62 5.75
C ALA A 54 9.35 1.84 4.25
N ALA A 55 9.54 0.77 3.47
CA ALA A 55 9.63 0.84 2.00
C ALA A 55 8.29 1.18 1.34
N LEU A 56 7.16 0.74 1.94
CA LEU A 56 5.81 0.95 1.41
C LEU A 56 5.25 2.33 1.76
N LEU A 57 5.53 2.85 2.96
CA LEU A 57 4.93 4.09 3.49
C LEU A 57 4.95 5.28 2.51
N PRO A 58 6.05 5.57 1.77
CA PRO A 58 6.07 6.70 0.84
C PRO A 58 5.11 6.56 -0.35
N LEU A 59 4.69 5.33 -0.68
CA LEU A 59 3.88 5.00 -1.84
C LEU A 59 2.38 4.95 -1.53
N LEU A 60 2.01 4.74 -0.26
CA LEU A 60 0.62 4.52 0.14
C LEU A 60 -0.31 5.69 -0.23
N PRO A 61 0.03 6.97 0.02
CA PRO A 61 -0.87 8.08 -0.30
C PRO A 61 -1.18 8.19 -1.79
N ALA A 62 -0.22 7.83 -2.65
CA ALA A 62 -0.44 7.82 -4.09
C ALA A 62 -1.29 6.62 -4.54
N LYS A 63 -1.13 5.45 -3.89
CA LYS A 63 -1.96 4.28 -4.17
C LYS A 63 -3.39 4.39 -3.62
N GLN A 64 -3.67 5.33 -2.72
CA GLN A 64 -5.02 5.64 -2.23
C GLN A 64 -5.89 6.39 -3.26
N ARG A 65 -5.37 6.78 -4.43
CA ARG A 65 -6.14 7.54 -5.42
C ARG A 65 -5.72 7.17 -6.83
N ASP A 66 -6.59 7.50 -7.77
CA ASP A 66 -6.17 7.51 -9.17
C ASP A 66 -5.06 8.57 -9.35
N THR A 67 -3.97 8.16 -9.99
CA THR A 67 -2.89 9.06 -10.36
C THR A 67 -3.01 9.43 -11.83
N HIS A 68 -2.20 10.39 -12.28
CA HIS A 68 -2.26 10.83 -13.66
C HIS A 68 -1.92 9.68 -14.64
N PRO A 69 -2.51 9.59 -15.85
CA PRO A 69 -2.21 8.51 -16.80
C PRO A 69 -0.73 8.39 -17.23
N HIS A 70 0.06 9.43 -17.00
CA HIS A 70 1.50 9.48 -17.28
C HIS A 70 2.35 9.53 -16.00
N ASP A 71 1.77 9.22 -14.84
CA ASP A 71 2.53 9.03 -13.60
C ASP A 71 3.24 7.67 -13.63
N TRP A 72 4.52 7.65 -13.24
CA TRP A 72 5.35 6.44 -13.18
C TRP A 72 4.73 5.36 -12.29
N MET A 73 3.97 5.74 -11.25
CA MET A 73 3.26 4.78 -10.39
C MET A 73 2.06 4.09 -11.07
N THR A 74 1.57 4.64 -12.18
CA THR A 74 0.52 4.04 -13.02
C THR A 74 1.13 3.23 -14.16
N THR A 75 2.22 3.69 -14.77
CA THR A 75 2.75 3.09 -16.00
C THR A 75 3.74 1.95 -15.79
N ASP A 76 4.48 1.93 -14.69
CA ASP A 76 5.65 1.04 -14.50
C ASP A 76 5.41 -0.04 -13.41
N MET A 77 4.25 -0.68 -13.45
CA MET A 77 3.94 -1.87 -12.62
C MET A 77 4.68 -3.12 -13.11
#